data_AF-A0A811YLJ0-F1
#
_entry.id   AF-A0A811YLJ0-F1
#
_cell.length_a   1.000
_cell.length_b   1.000
_cell.length_c   1.000
_cell.angle_alpha   90.00
_cell.angle_beta   90.00
_cell.angle_gamma   90.00
#
_symmetry.space_group_name_H-M   'P 1'
#
loop_
_entity.id
_entity.type
_entity.pdbx_description
1 polymer ?
#
loop_
_entity_poly.entity_id
_entity_poly.type
_entity_poly.pdbx_seq_one_letter_code
_entity_poly.pdbx_strand_id
1 'polypeptide(L)'
;MLYWPFSTSDLYNWKTQNAKFSDNLRDLIRFLDTVLFTHQPTWDDCQQLLQVLFTTEERERIQVEAQKSVLGEERQPTQNPDLINAAFPLSHPTWDYNSAEGKERLRVYCQTLMAGLKAAACKPTNLAKVYDVRQGKDESPAAFLERVIEAFRQYTPMNPEAPETKATIIMAFVNQATPDIKKKLQRVERLGEKSLQDLVAERVYNNRESLEEQQTKLSDRQTQNLAKILLATTMDDPQERWRHLKKLASGTGKEDGPSPPWENPNLNKNQCTYCKEESHWVKSCPNKRSKVTQGVALVLGEDWKLHCAYRPQSSGQLERMNRTLKETLTKLALETGGDWVTRLPFALYRVRNSPYKMGLAPYEITFGLPPPVIPNLKPEVLAEFDNHQLLFSLQMLQ
;
A
#
# COMPACT_ATOMS: atom_id res chain seq x y z
N MET A 1 -14.47 47.02 36.30
CA MET A 1 -13.23 46.34 36.73
C MET A 1 -12.13 47.38 36.75
N LEU A 2 -11.16 47.30 37.65
CA LEU A 2 -9.95 48.12 37.49
C LEU A 2 -9.15 47.55 36.32
N TYR A 3 -8.89 48.37 35.31
CA TYR A 3 -8.07 48.01 34.17
C TYR A 3 -6.59 48.04 34.55
N TRP A 4 -5.86 46.98 34.17
CA TRP A 4 -4.41 46.92 34.34
C TRP A 4 -3.76 46.43 33.05
N PRO A 5 -2.98 47.28 32.35
CA PRO A 5 -2.32 46.88 31.10
C PRO A 5 -1.23 45.84 31.37
N PHE A 6 -0.85 45.10 30.33
CA PHE A 6 0.32 44.24 30.39
C PHE A 6 1.59 45.05 30.69
N SER A 7 2.46 44.53 31.55
CA SER A 7 3.76 45.15 31.73
C SER A 7 4.65 44.85 30.52
N THR A 8 5.56 45.77 30.20
CA THR A 8 6.55 45.55 29.12
C THR A 8 7.41 44.33 29.41
N SER A 9 7.73 44.07 30.68
CA SER A 9 8.45 42.88 31.12
C SER A 9 7.69 41.59 30.80
N ASP A 10 6.38 41.54 31.07
CA ASP A 10 5.54 40.38 30.74
C ASP A 10 5.57 40.10 29.23
N LEU A 11 5.35 41.14 28.43
CA LEU A 11 5.34 41.03 26.96
C LEU A 11 6.67 40.50 26.39
N TYR A 12 7.80 40.99 26.89
CA TYR A 12 9.12 40.50 26.47
C TYR A 12 9.42 39.09 26.99
N ASN A 13 9.01 38.75 28.22
CA ASN A 13 9.17 37.41 28.77
C ASN A 13 8.35 36.39 27.99
N TRP A 14 7.11 36.71 27.63
CA TRP A 14 6.26 35.85 26.82
C TRP A 14 6.83 35.66 25.41
N LYS A 15 7.41 36.70 24.82
CA LYS A 15 8.09 36.60 23.53
C LYS A 15 9.33 35.71 23.57
N THR A 16 10.12 35.74 24.63
CA THR A 16 11.36 34.96 24.74
C THR A 16 11.12 33.51 25.13
N GLN A 17 10.04 33.20 25.85
CA GLN A 17 9.69 31.84 26.28
C GLN A 17 9.02 31.00 25.18
N ASN A 18 8.45 31.63 24.15
CA ASN A 18 7.75 30.94 23.09
C ASN A 18 8.58 30.87 21.80
N ALA A 19 8.50 29.74 21.10
CA ALA A 19 9.04 29.62 19.76
C ALA A 19 8.29 30.56 18.79
N LYS A 20 8.92 30.88 17.65
CA LYS A 20 8.26 31.67 16.60
C LYS A 20 6.98 30.97 16.16
N PHE A 21 5.97 31.76 15.79
CA PHE A 21 4.70 31.24 15.30
C PHE A 21 4.88 30.30 14.10
N SER A 22 5.88 30.52 13.23
CA SER A 22 6.23 29.59 12.15
C SER A 22 6.69 28.18 12.58
N ASP A 23 7.21 28.03 13.80
CA ASP A 23 8.01 26.87 14.21
C ASP A 23 7.22 25.91 15.13
N ASN A 24 6.50 26.42 16.14
CA ASN A 24 5.65 25.60 17.02
C ASN A 24 4.38 26.36 17.44
N LEU A 25 3.33 26.15 16.65
CA LEU A 25 2.04 26.84 16.77
C LEU A 25 1.23 26.40 18.00
N ARG A 26 1.41 25.16 18.48
CA ARG A 26 0.52 24.56 19.48
C ARG A 26 0.75 25.14 20.88
N ASP A 27 2.01 25.34 21.26
CA ASP A 27 2.35 25.85 22.59
C ASP A 27 2.02 27.34 22.73
N LEU A 28 2.30 28.13 21.69
CA LEU A 28 1.94 29.55 21.66
C LEU A 28 0.40 29.75 21.69
N ILE A 29 -0.37 28.94 20.97
CA ILE A 29 -1.85 29.00 21.02
C ILE A 29 -2.36 28.65 22.43
N ARG A 30 -1.82 27.60 23.08
CA ARG A 30 -2.21 27.23 24.45
C ARG A 30 -1.88 28.32 25.46
N PHE A 31 -0.70 28.92 25.31
CA PHE A 31 -0.29 30.05 26.12
C PHE A 31 -1.26 31.23 25.96
N LEU A 32 -1.56 31.63 24.72
CA LEU A 32 -2.49 32.72 24.44
C LEU A 32 -3.92 32.44 24.95
N ASP A 33 -4.40 31.21 24.83
CA ASP A 33 -5.69 30.79 25.41
C ASP A 33 -5.73 31.05 26.93
N THR A 34 -4.61 30.76 27.62
CA THR A 34 -4.45 31.01 29.06
C THR A 34 -4.41 32.50 29.37
N VAL A 35 -3.69 33.30 28.58
CA VAL A 35 -3.60 34.76 28.77
C VAL A 35 -4.95 35.43 28.57
N LEU A 36 -5.66 35.10 27.48
CA LEU A 36 -6.98 35.68 27.21
C LEU A 36 -8.01 35.31 28.29
N PHE A 37 -7.92 34.09 28.84
CA PHE A 37 -8.78 33.65 29.93
C PHE A 37 -8.49 34.35 31.26
N THR A 38 -7.20 34.46 31.62
CA THR A 38 -6.78 34.97 32.94
C THR A 38 -6.78 36.49 33.03
N HIS A 39 -6.33 37.18 31.97
CA HIS A 39 -6.15 38.63 32.00
C HIS A 39 -7.32 39.42 31.41
N GLN A 40 -8.24 38.77 30.69
CA GLN A 40 -9.38 39.42 30.00
C GLN A 40 -8.96 40.71 29.28
N PRO A 41 -7.97 40.64 28.37
CA PRO A 41 -7.39 41.82 27.74
C PRO A 41 -8.43 42.60 26.94
N THR A 42 -8.26 43.92 26.91
CA THR A 42 -9.04 44.83 26.05
C THR A 42 -8.64 44.67 24.57
N TRP A 43 -9.30 45.41 23.67
CA TRP A 43 -8.92 45.45 22.26
C TRP A 43 -7.46 45.94 22.09
N ASP A 44 -7.06 46.98 22.84
CA ASP A 44 -5.71 47.56 22.79
C ASP A 44 -4.64 46.58 23.27
N ASP A 45 -4.95 45.81 24.32
CA ASP A 45 -4.06 44.75 24.82
C ASP A 45 -3.89 43.63 23.80
N CYS A 46 -4.97 43.24 23.12
CA CYS A 46 -4.91 42.25 22.05
C CYS A 46 -4.04 42.74 20.88
N GLN A 47 -4.14 44.02 20.50
CA GLN A 47 -3.27 44.59 19.47
C GLN A 47 -1.79 44.58 19.91
N GLN A 48 -1.51 44.91 21.17
CA GLN A 48 -0.15 44.84 21.71
C GLN A 48 0.41 43.42 21.70
N LEU A 49 -0.37 42.42 22.12
CA LEU A 49 0.02 41.00 22.04
C LEU A 49 0.33 40.60 20.60
N LEU A 50 -0.54 40.94 19.66
CA LEU A 50 -0.33 40.66 18.24
C LEU A 50 0.95 41.32 17.72
N GLN A 51 1.19 42.58 18.08
CA GLN A 51 2.35 43.34 17.60
C GLN A 51 3.68 42.83 18.17
N VAL A 52 3.69 42.38 19.43
CA VAL A 52 4.90 41.89 20.11
C VAL A 52 5.26 40.47 19.64
N LEU A 53 4.26 39.59 19.58
CA LEU A 53 4.45 38.14 19.42
C LEU A 53 4.53 37.70 17.96
N PHE A 54 3.98 38.47 17.02
CA PHE A 54 3.84 38.07 15.62
C PHE A 54 4.48 39.07 14.66
N THR A 55 5.00 38.54 13.54
CA THR A 55 5.43 39.34 12.39
C THR A 55 4.24 40.00 11.69
N THR A 56 4.50 40.99 10.84
CA THR A 56 3.43 41.69 10.10
C THR A 56 2.63 40.73 9.23
N GLU A 57 3.29 39.81 8.54
CA GLU A 57 2.67 38.82 7.66
C GLU A 57 1.82 37.81 8.43
N GLU A 58 2.27 37.40 9.62
CA GLU A 58 1.50 36.51 10.50
C GLU A 58 0.26 37.22 11.05
N ARG A 59 0.37 38.49 11.47
CA ARG A 59 -0.78 39.28 11.94
C ARG A 59 -1.85 39.43 10.86
N GLU A 60 -1.44 39.78 9.64
CA GLU A 60 -2.36 39.90 8.50
C GLU A 60 -3.10 38.59 8.23
N ARG A 61 -2.38 37.45 8.26
CA ARG A 61 -3.00 36.14 8.10
C ARG A 61 -4.00 35.83 9.22
N ILE A 62 -3.64 36.09 10.48
CA ILE A 62 -4.50 35.89 11.64
C ILE A 62 -5.78 36.71 11.52
N GLN A 63 -5.67 37.98 11.14
CA GLN A 63 -6.83 38.88 10.97
C GLN A 63 -7.77 38.38 9.87
N VAL A 64 -7.23 37.98 8.72
CA VAL A 64 -8.03 37.42 7.61
C VAL A 64 -8.75 36.14 8.04
N GLU A 65 -8.07 35.23 8.72
CA GLU A 65 -8.68 33.98 9.19
C GLU A 65 -9.68 34.19 10.33
N ALA A 66 -9.46 35.18 11.20
CA ALA A 66 -10.41 35.60 12.23
C ALA A 66 -11.72 36.09 11.61
N GLN A 67 -11.64 36.96 10.59
CA GLN A 67 -12.82 37.47 9.89
C GLN A 67 -13.62 36.35 9.19
N LYS A 68 -12.95 35.38 8.56
CA LYS A 68 -13.59 34.19 7.97
C LYS A 68 -14.27 33.30 9.00
N SER A 69 -13.84 33.36 10.26
CA SER A 69 -14.37 32.54 11.35
C SER A 69 -15.58 33.16 12.05
N VAL A 70 -16.00 34.38 11.67
CA VAL A 70 -17.18 35.03 12.24
C VAL A 70 -18.44 34.28 11.84
N LEU A 71 -19.28 33.95 12.83
CA LEU A 71 -20.52 33.22 12.62
C LEU A 71 -21.70 34.20 12.44
N GLY A 72 -22.56 33.92 11.45
CA GLY A 72 -23.85 34.59 11.28
C GLY A 72 -24.96 34.00 12.15
N GLU A 73 -26.19 34.46 11.94
CA GLU A 73 -27.38 34.03 12.72
C GLU A 73 -27.62 32.51 12.68
N GLU A 74 -27.29 31.85 11.57
CA GLU A 74 -27.42 30.39 11.39
C GLU A 74 -26.21 29.59 11.93
N ARG A 75 -25.29 30.22 12.67
CA ARG A 75 -24.02 29.63 13.15
C ARG A 75 -23.11 29.09 12.04
N GLN A 76 -23.23 29.63 10.84
CA GLN A 76 -22.32 29.37 9.72
C GLN A 76 -21.39 30.57 9.50
N PRO A 77 -20.19 30.36 8.92
CA PRO A 77 -19.32 31.46 8.49
C PRO A 77 -20.09 32.48 7.65
N THR A 78 -20.08 33.74 8.08
CA THR A 78 -20.79 34.81 7.38
C THR A 78 -19.88 35.56 6.42
N GLN A 79 -20.46 36.10 5.36
CA GLN A 79 -19.80 37.06 4.45
C GLN A 79 -20.32 38.49 4.66
N ASN A 80 -21.24 38.70 5.61
CA ASN A 80 -21.81 40.02 5.88
C ASN A 80 -20.77 40.94 6.54
N PRO A 81 -20.33 42.04 5.88
CA PRO A 81 -19.31 42.94 6.42
C PRO A 81 -19.70 43.59 7.76
N ASP A 82 -20.98 43.88 7.98
CA ASP A 82 -21.42 44.57 9.21
C ASP A 82 -21.30 43.67 10.43
N LEU A 83 -21.67 42.39 10.29
CA LEU A 83 -21.51 41.38 11.33
C LEU A 83 -20.03 41.09 11.61
N ILE A 84 -19.21 41.02 10.55
CA ILE A 84 -17.76 40.83 10.68
C ILE A 84 -17.13 42.01 11.43
N ASN A 85 -17.46 43.25 11.04
CA ASN A 85 -16.91 44.45 11.68
C ASN A 85 -17.41 44.62 13.11
N ALA A 86 -18.64 44.17 13.42
CA ALA A 86 -19.15 44.19 14.78
C ALA A 86 -18.44 43.17 15.70
N ALA A 87 -18.15 41.97 15.18
CA ALA A 87 -17.51 40.89 15.95
C ALA A 87 -15.98 41.02 16.04
N PHE A 88 -15.33 41.42 14.95
CA PHE A 88 -13.88 41.51 14.83
C PHE A 88 -13.44 42.81 14.11
N PRO A 89 -13.58 43.97 14.77
CA PRO A 89 -13.16 45.25 14.20
C PRO A 89 -11.64 45.33 14.06
N LEU A 90 -11.18 45.80 12.89
CA LEU A 90 -9.77 46.08 12.60
C LEU A 90 -9.33 47.46 13.09
N SER A 91 -10.27 48.38 13.29
CA SER A 91 -10.03 49.70 13.89
C SER A 91 -10.48 49.71 15.35
N HIS A 92 -9.96 50.68 16.12
CA HIS A 92 -10.29 50.83 17.54
C HIS A 92 -11.82 50.96 17.74
N PRO A 93 -12.46 50.08 18.53
CA PRO A 93 -13.90 50.12 18.75
C PRO A 93 -14.28 51.06 19.89
N THR A 94 -15.47 51.66 19.78
CA THR A 94 -16.04 52.55 20.82
C THR A 94 -16.70 51.80 21.98
N TRP A 95 -16.22 50.60 22.33
CA TRP A 95 -16.85 49.76 23.33
C TRP A 95 -16.64 50.28 24.75
N ASP A 96 -17.71 50.28 25.55
CA ASP A 96 -17.61 50.49 26.99
C ASP A 96 -17.39 49.15 27.72
N TYR A 97 -16.15 48.87 28.09
CA TYR A 97 -15.76 47.63 28.79
C TYR A 97 -16.39 47.47 30.19
N ASN A 98 -16.99 48.52 30.77
CA ASN A 98 -17.69 48.40 32.05
C ASN A 98 -19.15 47.95 31.87
N SER A 99 -19.75 48.23 30.72
CA SER A 99 -21.11 47.80 30.37
C SER A 99 -21.20 46.28 30.11
N ALA A 100 -22.40 45.72 30.26
CA ALA A 100 -22.65 44.31 29.91
C ALA A 100 -22.45 44.06 28.41
N GLU A 101 -22.87 45.00 27.57
CA GLU A 101 -22.74 44.91 26.11
C GLU A 101 -21.28 44.93 25.68
N GLY A 102 -20.47 45.88 26.18
CA GLY A 102 -19.05 45.96 25.84
C GLY A 102 -18.24 44.76 26.32
N LYS A 103 -18.59 44.17 27.47
CA LYS A 103 -18.00 42.90 27.93
C LYS A 103 -18.31 41.74 26.99
N GLU A 104 -19.55 41.67 26.50
CA GLU A 104 -19.93 40.62 25.55
C GLU A 104 -19.22 40.81 24.21
N ARG A 105 -19.17 42.04 23.69
CA ARG A 105 -18.41 42.35 22.47
C ARG A 105 -16.93 41.99 22.60
N LEU A 106 -16.32 42.29 23.74
CA LEU A 106 -14.93 41.92 24.02
C LEU A 106 -14.74 40.39 24.09
N ARG A 107 -15.69 39.67 24.70
CA ARG A 107 -15.66 38.20 24.74
C ARG A 107 -15.74 37.61 23.33
N VAL A 108 -16.68 38.09 22.52
CA VAL A 108 -16.83 37.67 21.11
C VAL A 108 -15.54 37.95 20.36
N TYR A 109 -14.97 39.15 20.51
CA TYR A 109 -13.70 39.52 19.90
C TYR A 109 -12.56 38.55 20.25
N CYS A 110 -12.35 38.27 21.53
CA CYS A 110 -11.30 37.35 21.98
C CYS A 110 -11.52 35.92 21.46
N GLN A 111 -12.77 35.45 21.41
CA GLN A 111 -13.10 34.14 20.83
C GLN A 111 -12.80 34.09 19.34
N THR A 112 -13.19 35.12 18.58
CA THR A 112 -12.91 35.23 17.15
C THR A 112 -11.41 35.35 16.88
N LEU A 113 -10.67 36.10 17.71
CA LEU A 113 -9.21 36.17 17.65
C LEU A 113 -8.56 34.80 17.83
N MET A 114 -9.02 34.02 18.83
CA MET A 114 -8.53 32.66 19.05
C MET A 114 -8.88 31.71 17.92
N ALA A 115 -10.07 31.84 17.31
CA ALA A 115 -10.44 31.08 16.13
C ALA A 115 -9.50 31.42 14.96
N GLY A 116 -9.24 32.71 14.72
CA GLY A 116 -8.31 33.18 13.70
C GLY A 116 -6.88 32.70 13.92
N LEU A 117 -6.38 32.71 15.15
CA LEU A 117 -5.07 32.15 15.50
C LEU A 117 -4.97 30.66 15.17
N LYS A 118 -5.99 29.89 15.54
CA LYS A 118 -6.07 28.44 15.25
C LYS A 118 -6.17 28.17 13.74
N ALA A 119 -6.92 28.98 13.01
CA ALA A 119 -7.07 28.85 11.56
C ALA A 119 -5.81 29.32 10.79
N ALA A 120 -5.16 30.40 11.21
CA ALA A 120 -3.92 30.88 10.58
C ALA A 120 -2.72 29.95 10.85
N ALA A 121 -2.78 29.18 11.94
CA ALA A 121 -1.84 28.10 12.23
C ALA A 121 -1.99 26.91 11.25
N CYS A 122 -3.17 26.72 10.67
CA CYS A 122 -3.41 25.67 9.69
C CYS A 122 -2.74 26.03 8.36
N LYS A 123 -1.63 25.34 8.04
CA LYS A 123 -0.95 25.49 6.75
C LYS A 123 -1.84 24.98 5.60
N PRO A 124 -1.74 25.55 4.39
CA PRO A 124 -2.43 25.02 3.22
C PRO A 124 -2.10 23.54 3.03
N THR A 125 -3.11 22.71 2.76
CA THR A 125 -2.92 21.27 2.59
C THR A 125 -1.98 20.98 1.43
N ASN A 126 -0.80 20.43 1.73
CA ASN A 126 0.18 19.96 0.77
C ASN A 126 0.40 18.45 0.95
N LEU A 127 -0.52 17.66 0.38
CA LEU A 127 -0.42 16.21 0.41
C LEU A 127 0.76 15.68 -0.41
N ALA A 128 1.25 16.41 -1.41
CA ALA A 128 2.40 15.98 -2.20
C ALA A 128 3.63 15.78 -1.30
N LYS A 129 3.93 16.75 -0.44
CA LYS A 129 5.02 16.65 0.54
C LYS A 129 4.81 15.54 1.57
N VAL A 130 3.56 15.25 1.93
CA VAL A 130 3.23 14.10 2.79
C VAL A 130 3.50 12.78 2.05
N TYR A 131 3.15 12.69 0.76
CA TYR A 131 3.37 11.51 -0.08
C TYR A 131 4.82 11.28 -0.50
N ASP A 132 5.67 12.30 -0.40
CA ASP A 132 7.13 12.21 -0.61
C ASP A 132 7.84 11.48 0.54
N VAL A 133 7.24 11.43 1.73
CA VAL A 133 7.81 10.71 2.88
C VAL A 133 7.73 9.21 2.60
N ARG A 134 8.87 8.58 2.33
CA ARG A 134 8.97 7.13 2.13
C ARG A 134 9.83 6.48 3.20
N GLN A 135 9.51 5.23 3.53
CA GLN A 135 10.31 4.47 4.49
C GLN A 135 11.67 4.10 3.90
N GLY A 136 12.73 4.34 4.66
CA GLY A 136 14.09 3.90 4.34
C GLY A 136 14.25 2.38 4.44
N LYS A 137 15.25 1.81 3.74
CA LYS A 137 15.49 0.35 3.75
C LYS A 137 15.79 -0.20 5.14
N ASP A 138 16.54 0.56 5.93
CA ASP A 138 17.00 0.17 7.28
C ASP A 138 16.23 0.90 8.39
N GLU A 139 15.16 1.61 8.04
CA GLU A 139 14.40 2.42 8.97
C GLU A 139 13.33 1.59 9.71
N SER A 140 13.26 1.77 11.03
CA SER A 140 12.22 1.14 11.83
C SER A 140 10.84 1.73 11.47
N PRO A 141 9.74 0.96 11.59
CA PRO A 141 8.40 1.48 11.33
C PRO A 141 8.00 2.57 12.29
N ALA A 142 8.51 2.52 13.53
CA ALA A 142 8.27 3.54 14.53
C ALA A 142 8.86 4.88 14.07
N ALA A 143 10.15 4.88 13.69
CA ALA A 143 10.82 6.07 13.18
C ALA A 143 10.15 6.60 11.90
N PHE A 144 9.76 5.69 11.01
CA PHE A 144 9.04 6.06 9.79
C PHE A 144 7.66 6.68 10.09
N LEU A 145 6.90 6.08 11.02
CA LEU A 145 5.60 6.58 11.44
C LEU A 145 5.71 8.00 12.01
N GLU A 146 6.71 8.26 12.86
CA GLU A 146 6.97 9.60 13.40
C GLU A 146 7.18 10.62 12.28
N ARG A 147 7.95 10.28 11.23
CA ARG A 147 8.12 11.18 10.08
C ARG A 147 6.84 11.41 9.28
N VAL A 148 5.99 10.39 9.15
CA VAL A 148 4.68 10.54 8.51
C VAL A 148 3.80 11.47 9.34
N ILE A 149 3.69 11.24 10.65
CA ILE A 149 2.93 12.10 11.58
C ILE A 149 3.44 13.53 11.51
N GLU A 150 4.77 13.72 11.53
CA GLU A 150 5.39 15.04 11.46
C GLU A 150 5.12 15.75 10.12
N ALA A 151 5.11 15.00 9.00
CA ALA A 151 4.73 15.57 7.71
C ALA A 151 3.26 15.99 7.68
N PHE A 152 2.35 15.24 8.30
CA PHE A 152 0.96 15.68 8.47
C PHE A 152 0.88 16.96 9.33
N ARG A 153 1.63 17.06 10.43
CA ARG A 153 1.70 18.28 11.26
C ARG A 153 2.25 19.47 10.48
N GLN A 154 3.26 19.24 9.63
CA GLN A 154 3.98 20.30 8.95
C GLN A 154 3.30 20.76 7.65
N TYR A 155 2.57 19.89 6.97
CA TYR A 155 2.05 20.15 5.61
C TYR A 155 0.54 20.01 5.47
N THR A 156 -0.19 19.69 6.54
CA THR A 156 -1.65 19.61 6.49
C THR A 156 -2.30 20.29 7.69
N PRO A 157 -3.54 20.76 7.54
CA PRO A 157 -4.33 21.28 8.67
C PRO A 157 -4.93 20.17 9.54
N MET A 158 -4.69 18.89 9.22
CA MET A 158 -5.29 17.77 9.93
C MET A 158 -4.58 17.52 11.26
N ASN A 159 -5.34 17.35 12.35
CA ASN A 159 -4.78 16.95 13.64
C ASN A 159 -4.49 15.44 13.63
N PRO A 160 -3.21 15.00 13.68
CA PRO A 160 -2.87 13.59 13.61
C PRO A 160 -3.30 12.77 14.83
N GLU A 161 -3.60 13.44 15.95
CA GLU A 161 -4.08 12.81 17.18
C GLU A 161 -5.62 12.68 17.20
N ALA A 162 -6.31 13.32 16.25
CA ALA A 162 -7.76 13.27 16.15
C ALA A 162 -8.22 11.96 15.47
N PRO A 163 -9.27 11.30 15.99
CA PRO A 163 -9.74 10.02 15.46
C PRO A 163 -10.19 10.10 13.99
N GLU A 164 -10.67 11.26 13.54
CA GLU A 164 -11.12 11.51 12.17
C GLU A 164 -9.96 11.43 11.16
N THR A 165 -8.75 11.79 11.58
CA THR A 165 -7.54 11.82 10.73
C THR A 165 -6.81 10.47 10.72
N LYS A 166 -7.09 9.61 11.70
CA LYS A 166 -6.36 8.36 11.94
C LYS A 166 -6.33 7.45 10.71
N ALA A 167 -7.47 7.28 10.03
CA ALA A 167 -7.56 6.43 8.84
C ALA A 167 -6.68 6.95 7.68
N THR A 168 -6.61 8.28 7.51
CA THR A 168 -5.78 8.93 6.49
C THR A 168 -4.30 8.70 6.74
N ILE A 169 -3.87 8.82 8.00
CA ILE A 169 -2.46 8.59 8.40
C ILE A 169 -2.09 7.12 8.24
N ILE A 170 -2.98 6.19 8.66
CA ILE A 170 -2.78 4.75 8.45
C ILE A 170 -2.61 4.46 6.95
N MET A 171 -3.48 5.01 6.12
CA MET A 171 -3.42 4.80 4.67
C MET A 171 -2.12 5.36 4.05
N ALA A 172 -1.69 6.55 4.48
CA ALA A 172 -0.42 7.13 4.03
C ALA A 172 0.77 6.25 4.43
N PHE A 173 0.83 5.85 5.71
CA PHE A 173 1.86 4.96 6.26
C PHE A 173 1.93 3.64 5.48
N VAL A 174 0.81 2.97 5.26
CA VAL A 174 0.75 1.68 4.52
C VAL A 174 1.23 1.85 3.08
N ASN A 175 0.86 2.94 2.42
CA ASN A 175 1.18 3.17 1.01
C ASN A 175 2.64 3.52 0.77
N GLN A 176 3.27 4.17 1.74
CA GLN A 176 4.63 4.72 1.69
C GLN A 176 5.68 3.80 2.37
N ALA A 177 5.24 2.75 3.07
CA ALA A 177 6.10 1.72 3.64
C ALA A 177 6.84 0.90 2.57
N THR A 178 7.92 0.22 2.97
CA THR A 178 8.66 -0.66 2.05
C THR A 178 7.80 -1.82 1.53
N PRO A 179 8.12 -2.41 0.36
CA PRO A 179 7.24 -3.38 -0.30
C PRO A 179 6.91 -4.63 0.53
N ASP A 180 7.85 -5.10 1.34
CA ASP A 180 7.68 -6.22 2.28
C ASP A 180 6.66 -5.87 3.37
N ILE A 181 6.75 -4.67 3.93
CA ILE A 181 5.85 -4.18 4.98
C ILE A 181 4.47 -3.93 4.39
N LYS A 182 4.38 -3.23 3.26
CA LYS A 182 3.12 -2.93 2.58
C LYS A 182 2.32 -4.21 2.31
N LYS A 183 2.97 -5.27 1.81
CA LYS A 183 2.34 -6.57 1.57
C LYS A 183 1.83 -7.23 2.85
N LYS A 184 2.54 -7.08 3.98
CA LYS A 184 2.10 -7.61 5.29
C LYS A 184 0.91 -6.81 5.82
N LEU A 185 0.97 -5.48 5.79
CA LEU A 185 -0.10 -4.59 6.26
C LEU A 185 -1.41 -4.76 5.48
N GLN A 186 -1.33 -5.04 4.17
CA GLN A 186 -2.51 -5.32 3.35
C GLN A 186 -3.23 -6.63 3.69
N ARG A 187 -2.60 -7.56 4.43
CA ARG A 187 -3.20 -8.84 4.84
C ARG A 187 -3.89 -8.77 6.20
N VAL A 188 -3.70 -7.66 6.91
CA VAL A 188 -4.28 -7.46 8.23
C VAL A 188 -5.79 -7.22 8.10
N GLU A 189 -6.59 -8.07 8.72
CA GLU A 189 -8.03 -7.86 8.83
C GLU A 189 -8.33 -6.65 9.74
N ARG A 190 -9.37 -5.89 9.40
CA ARG A 190 -9.85 -4.71 10.15
C ARG A 190 -8.75 -3.64 10.35
N LEU A 191 -7.92 -3.42 9.34
CA LEU A 191 -6.82 -2.44 9.36
C LEU A 191 -7.26 -1.04 9.79
N GLY A 192 -8.48 -0.61 9.43
CA GLY A 192 -9.04 0.69 9.81
C GLY A 192 -9.33 0.85 11.30
N GLU A 193 -9.40 -0.24 12.06
CA GLU A 193 -9.68 -0.23 13.49
C GLU A 193 -8.42 -0.29 14.36
N LYS A 194 -7.29 -0.72 13.78
CA LYS A 194 -6.02 -0.83 14.50
C LYS A 194 -5.47 0.54 14.88
N SER A 195 -4.79 0.63 16.03
CA SER A 195 -4.02 1.83 16.38
C SER A 195 -2.72 1.90 15.58
N LEU A 196 -2.18 3.10 15.43
CA LEU A 196 -0.88 3.30 14.79
C LEU A 196 0.24 2.53 15.53
N GLN A 197 0.11 2.36 16.85
CA GLN A 197 1.03 1.59 17.69
C GLN A 197 0.90 0.08 17.45
N ASP A 198 -0.32 -0.44 17.25
CA ASP A 198 -0.54 -1.86 16.93
C ASP A 198 0.12 -2.25 15.62
N LEU A 199 0.14 -1.35 14.63
CA LEU A 199 0.80 -1.58 13.35
C LEU A 199 2.32 -1.71 13.50
N VAL A 200 2.91 -0.96 14.42
CA VAL A 200 4.35 -1.04 14.74
C VAL A 200 4.65 -2.31 15.53
N ALA A 201 3.84 -2.63 16.54
CA ALA A 201 4.01 -3.79 17.42
C ALA A 201 3.89 -5.13 16.69
N GLU A 202 2.88 -5.28 15.82
CA GLU A 202 2.71 -6.43 14.92
C GLU A 202 3.97 -6.68 14.08
N ARG A 203 4.69 -5.63 13.68
CA ARG A 203 5.88 -5.80 12.85
C ARG A 203 7.12 -6.19 13.64
N VAL A 204 7.32 -5.66 14.85
CA VAL A 204 8.46 -6.07 15.70
C VAL A 204 8.40 -7.58 15.95
N TYR A 205 7.19 -8.12 16.12
CA TYR A 205 6.97 -9.56 16.24
C TYR A 205 7.25 -10.31 14.93
N ASN A 206 6.62 -9.91 13.82
CA ASN A 206 6.73 -10.58 12.52
C ASN A 206 8.10 -10.46 11.83
N ASN A 207 8.97 -9.54 12.26
CA ASN A 207 10.34 -9.43 11.75
C ASN A 207 11.32 -10.38 12.47
N ARG A 208 11.07 -10.71 13.74
CA ARG A 208 11.87 -11.72 14.48
C ARG A 208 11.70 -13.11 13.84
N GLU A 209 10.46 -13.48 13.59
CA GLU A 209 10.11 -14.75 12.95
C GLU A 209 10.73 -14.86 11.54
N SER A 210 10.78 -13.76 10.78
CA SER A 210 11.38 -13.74 9.44
C SER A 210 12.92 -13.89 9.44
N LEU A 211 13.62 -13.39 10.46
CA LEU A 211 15.08 -13.55 10.57
C LEU A 211 15.43 -14.97 10.98
N GLU A 212 14.72 -15.53 11.96
CA GLU A 212 14.87 -16.93 12.39
C GLU A 212 14.55 -17.91 11.25
N GLU A 213 13.49 -17.66 10.48
CA GLU A 213 13.15 -18.44 9.28
C GLU A 213 14.22 -18.36 8.18
N GLN A 214 14.85 -17.19 7.97
CA GLN A 214 15.91 -17.06 6.98
C GLN A 214 17.17 -17.81 7.41
N GLN A 215 17.49 -17.78 8.70
CA GLN A 215 18.67 -18.42 9.26
C GLN A 215 18.54 -19.95 9.25
N THR A 216 17.36 -20.48 9.58
CA THR A 216 17.04 -21.91 9.44
C THR A 216 17.10 -22.37 7.98
N LYS A 217 16.52 -21.61 7.03
CA LYS A 217 16.61 -21.94 5.60
C LYS A 217 18.05 -21.97 5.06
N LEU A 218 18.94 -21.11 5.56
CA LEU A 218 20.36 -21.12 5.20
C LEU A 218 21.07 -22.35 5.77
N SER A 219 20.81 -22.69 7.04
CA SER A 219 21.33 -23.88 7.71
C SER A 219 20.87 -25.17 7.01
N ASP A 220 19.59 -25.27 6.64
CA ASP A 220 19.03 -26.43 5.94
C ASP A 220 19.67 -26.61 4.56
N ARG A 221 19.91 -25.51 3.84
CA ARG A 221 20.61 -25.55 2.54
C ARG A 221 22.06 -25.99 2.68
N GLN A 222 22.77 -25.51 3.70
CA GLN A 222 24.14 -25.95 3.97
C GLN A 222 24.18 -27.45 4.29
N THR A 223 23.27 -27.92 5.13
CA THR A 223 23.14 -29.34 5.50
C THR A 223 22.80 -30.21 4.29
N GLN A 224 21.87 -29.78 3.43
CA GLN A 224 21.53 -30.48 2.19
C GLN A 224 22.70 -30.53 1.20
N ASN A 225 23.49 -29.46 1.09
CA ASN A 225 24.64 -29.43 0.19
C ASN A 225 25.75 -30.37 0.66
N LEU A 226 26.02 -30.42 1.98
CA LEU A 226 26.97 -31.37 2.56
C LEU A 226 26.53 -32.83 2.32
N ALA A 227 25.25 -33.14 2.51
CA ALA A 227 24.70 -34.46 2.24
C ALA A 227 24.84 -34.89 0.76
N LYS A 228 24.66 -33.95 -0.18
CA LYS A 228 24.86 -34.21 -1.62
C LYS A 228 26.33 -34.51 -1.96
N ILE A 229 27.27 -33.79 -1.35
CA ILE A 229 28.71 -34.00 -1.56
C ILE A 229 29.13 -35.38 -1.03
N LEU A 230 28.70 -35.74 0.19
CA LEU A 230 28.96 -37.04 0.80
C LEU A 230 28.48 -38.20 -0.10
N LEU A 231 27.22 -38.14 -0.57
CA LEU A 231 26.66 -39.13 -1.50
C LEU A 231 27.41 -39.19 -2.83
N ALA A 232 27.99 -38.07 -3.28
CA ALA A 232 28.78 -38.02 -4.50
C ALA A 232 30.20 -38.60 -4.35
N THR A 233 30.66 -38.82 -3.12
CA THR A 233 31.99 -39.37 -2.83
C THR A 233 31.98 -40.82 -2.33
N THR A 234 30.86 -41.29 -1.76
CA THR A 234 30.78 -42.62 -1.13
C THR A 234 29.97 -43.64 -1.92
N MET A 235 29.18 -43.22 -2.91
CA MET A 235 28.35 -44.12 -3.72
C MET A 235 28.82 -44.16 -5.16
N ASP A 236 29.28 -45.33 -5.60
CA ASP A 236 29.77 -45.57 -6.96
C ASP A 236 28.64 -45.91 -7.95
N ASP A 237 27.50 -46.44 -7.49
CA ASP A 237 26.34 -46.74 -8.35
C ASP A 237 25.54 -45.44 -8.71
N PRO A 238 25.49 -45.07 -10.01
CA PRO A 238 24.76 -43.88 -10.46
C PRO A 238 23.25 -43.94 -10.18
N GLN A 239 22.65 -45.13 -10.17
CA GLN A 239 21.20 -45.31 -10.02
C GLN A 239 20.76 -45.08 -8.57
N GLU A 240 21.52 -45.60 -7.60
CA GLU A 240 21.32 -45.32 -6.16
C GLU A 240 21.58 -43.86 -5.81
N ARG A 241 22.68 -43.28 -6.33
CA ARG A 241 22.98 -41.86 -6.14
C ARG A 241 21.81 -40.97 -6.58
N TRP A 242 21.23 -41.23 -7.76
CA TRP A 242 20.08 -40.47 -8.26
C TRP A 242 18.84 -40.61 -7.36
N ARG A 243 18.56 -41.81 -6.83
CA ARG A 243 17.44 -42.04 -5.90
C ARG A 243 17.60 -41.26 -4.60
N HIS A 244 18.79 -41.26 -3.99
CA HIS A 244 19.07 -40.52 -2.76
C HIS A 244 19.06 -39.00 -2.97
N LEU A 245 19.61 -38.51 -4.08
CA LEU A 245 19.55 -37.08 -4.45
C LEU A 245 18.11 -36.60 -4.68
N LYS A 246 17.27 -37.44 -5.29
CA LYS A 246 15.84 -37.15 -5.47
C LYS A 246 15.13 -37.04 -4.12
N LYS A 247 15.45 -37.93 -3.16
CA LYS A 247 14.89 -37.94 -1.80
C LYS A 247 15.25 -36.68 -1.02
N LEU A 248 16.50 -36.21 -1.13
CA LEU A 248 16.99 -34.95 -0.56
C LEU A 248 16.36 -33.72 -1.21
N ALA A 249 16.08 -33.75 -2.52
CA ALA A 249 15.42 -32.66 -3.24
C ALA A 249 13.91 -32.55 -2.92
N SER A 250 13.28 -33.65 -2.48
CA SER A 250 11.84 -33.70 -2.15
C SER A 250 11.46 -33.28 -0.74
N GLY A 251 12.41 -32.90 0.12
CA GLY A 251 12.15 -32.17 1.36
C GLY A 251 11.11 -32.80 2.31
N THR A 252 10.93 -34.12 2.29
CA THR A 252 10.02 -34.82 3.19
C THR A 252 10.74 -36.02 3.78
N GLY A 253 10.97 -35.95 5.09
CA GLY A 253 11.33 -37.12 5.89
C GLY A 253 10.19 -38.12 5.85
N LYS A 254 10.24 -39.02 4.88
CA LYS A 254 9.64 -40.35 4.99
C LYS A 254 10.75 -41.36 4.73
N GLU A 255 11.19 -41.95 5.83
CA GLU A 255 12.01 -43.15 5.81
C GLU A 255 11.21 -44.24 5.10
N ASP A 256 11.72 -44.73 3.97
CA ASP A 256 11.24 -45.98 3.38
C ASP A 256 11.97 -47.11 4.11
N GLY A 257 11.49 -47.44 5.32
CA GLY A 257 11.68 -48.78 5.87
C GLY A 257 10.71 -49.76 5.18
N PRO A 258 10.94 -51.08 5.26
CA PRO A 258 10.04 -52.05 4.64
C PRO A 258 8.64 -51.84 5.21
N SER A 259 7.72 -51.41 4.35
CA SER A 259 6.36 -51.08 4.75
C SER A 259 5.68 -52.34 5.32
N PRO A 260 5.00 -52.27 6.48
CA PRO A 260 3.90 -53.19 6.75
C PRO A 260 2.89 -53.06 5.60
N PRO A 261 2.13 -54.10 5.24
CA PRO A 261 1.13 -53.99 4.19
C PRO A 261 0.02 -53.01 4.64
N TRP A 262 0.21 -51.72 4.36
CA TRP A 262 -0.84 -50.74 4.47
C TRP A 262 -1.73 -50.96 3.25
N GLU A 263 -2.83 -51.68 3.47
CA GLU A 263 -4.04 -51.53 2.68
C GLU A 263 -4.42 -50.05 2.70
N ASN A 264 -3.93 -49.29 1.72
CA ASN A 264 -4.63 -48.11 1.26
C ASN A 264 -6.02 -48.63 0.87
N PRO A 265 -7.14 -48.17 1.47
CA PRO A 265 -8.42 -48.40 0.85
C PRO A 265 -8.33 -47.61 -0.45
N ASN A 266 -7.99 -48.31 -1.54
CA ASN A 266 -7.89 -47.72 -2.86
C ASN A 266 -9.19 -46.98 -3.07
N LEU A 267 -9.09 -45.66 -3.31
CA LEU A 267 -10.21 -44.96 -3.93
C LEU A 267 -10.53 -45.76 -5.18
N ASN A 268 -11.72 -46.35 -5.24
CA ASN A 268 -12.15 -47.09 -6.42
C ASN A 268 -12.00 -46.18 -7.63
N LYS A 269 -11.77 -46.74 -8.84
CA LYS A 269 -11.54 -45.96 -10.07
C LYS A 269 -12.59 -44.88 -10.36
N ASN A 270 -13.73 -44.87 -9.65
CA ASN A 270 -14.85 -43.94 -9.83
C ASN A 270 -15.18 -43.11 -8.57
N GLN A 271 -14.29 -43.04 -7.56
CA GLN A 271 -14.52 -42.29 -6.32
C GLN A 271 -13.98 -40.85 -6.36
N CYS A 272 -14.78 -39.91 -5.86
CA CYS A 272 -14.41 -38.51 -5.72
C CYS A 272 -13.33 -38.32 -4.64
N THR A 273 -12.22 -37.66 -4.96
CA THR A 273 -11.12 -37.46 -3.99
C THR A 273 -11.44 -36.48 -2.85
N TYR A 274 -12.59 -35.79 -2.88
CA TYR A 274 -13.02 -34.86 -1.82
C TYR A 274 -14.05 -35.49 -0.87
N CYS A 275 -15.19 -35.95 -1.38
CA CYS A 275 -16.25 -36.56 -0.55
C CYS A 275 -16.22 -38.09 -0.51
N LYS A 276 -15.31 -38.74 -1.27
CA LYS A 276 -15.16 -40.21 -1.36
C LYS A 276 -16.36 -40.97 -1.94
N GLU A 277 -17.38 -40.27 -2.44
CA GLU A 277 -18.55 -40.88 -3.09
C GLU A 277 -18.26 -41.31 -4.53
N GLU A 278 -18.94 -42.36 -4.97
CA GLU A 278 -18.92 -42.85 -6.36
C GLU A 278 -20.02 -42.14 -7.16
N SER A 279 -19.66 -41.52 -8.29
CA SER A 279 -20.58 -40.92 -9.31
C SER A 279 -19.93 -39.72 -10.03
N HIS A 280 -18.96 -39.07 -9.39
CA HIS A 280 -18.42 -37.81 -9.88
C HIS A 280 -16.95 -37.65 -9.52
N TRP A 281 -16.22 -36.91 -10.35
CA TRP A 281 -14.84 -36.53 -10.06
C TRP A 281 -14.79 -35.30 -9.16
N VAL A 282 -13.65 -35.05 -8.51
CA VAL A 282 -13.45 -33.91 -7.60
C VAL A 282 -13.82 -32.54 -8.18
N LYS A 283 -13.78 -32.40 -9.51
CA LYS A 283 -14.14 -31.18 -10.24
C LYS A 283 -15.65 -30.94 -10.33
N SER A 284 -16.42 -32.02 -10.25
CA SER A 284 -17.89 -32.03 -10.34
C SER A 284 -18.53 -32.35 -8.98
N CYS A 285 -17.75 -32.27 -7.89
CA CYS A 285 -18.21 -32.63 -6.57
C CYS A 285 -19.20 -31.59 -6.01
N PRO A 286 -20.46 -31.99 -5.74
CA PRO A 286 -21.46 -31.08 -5.16
C PRO A 286 -21.05 -30.67 -3.75
N ASN A 287 -20.46 -31.58 -2.96
CA ASN A 287 -20.02 -31.30 -1.60
C ASN A 287 -18.84 -30.30 -1.51
N LYS A 288 -18.21 -29.96 -2.63
CA LYS A 288 -17.13 -28.96 -2.70
C LYS A 288 -17.61 -27.52 -2.84
N ARG A 289 -18.94 -27.31 -2.98
CA ARG A 289 -19.58 -26.01 -3.19
C ARG A 289 -20.52 -25.69 -2.04
N SER A 290 -20.64 -24.42 -1.65
CA SER A 290 -21.66 -24.02 -0.67
C SER A 290 -23.07 -24.31 -1.20
N LYS A 291 -24.01 -24.69 -0.32
CA LYS A 291 -25.42 -24.93 -0.71
C LYS A 291 -26.06 -23.69 -1.37
N VAL A 292 -25.65 -22.50 -0.94
CA VAL A 292 -26.11 -21.21 -1.49
C VAL A 292 -25.67 -21.05 -2.94
N THR A 293 -24.40 -21.31 -3.26
CA THR A 293 -23.87 -21.19 -4.64
C THR A 293 -24.53 -22.19 -5.58
N GLN A 294 -24.87 -23.39 -5.09
CA GLN A 294 -25.58 -24.40 -5.87
C GLN A 294 -27.02 -23.96 -6.18
N GLY A 295 -27.73 -23.42 -5.19
CA GLY A 295 -29.09 -22.90 -5.38
C GLY A 295 -29.15 -21.78 -6.42
N VAL A 296 -28.19 -20.84 -6.38
CA VAL A 296 -28.11 -19.75 -7.35
C VAL A 296 -27.85 -20.25 -8.77
N ALA A 297 -26.90 -21.18 -8.96
CA ALA A 297 -26.60 -21.73 -10.28
C ALA A 297 -27.81 -22.49 -10.88
N LEU A 298 -28.57 -23.19 -10.04
CA LEU A 298 -29.76 -23.95 -10.45
C LEU A 298 -30.90 -23.02 -10.90
N VAL A 299 -31.14 -21.91 -10.19
CA VAL A 299 -32.13 -20.90 -10.58
C VAL A 299 -31.77 -20.24 -11.90
N LEU A 300 -30.48 -20.03 -12.16
CA LEU A 300 -29.98 -19.38 -13.37
C LEU A 300 -29.82 -20.34 -14.56
N GLY A 301 -29.91 -21.65 -14.36
CA GLY A 301 -29.72 -22.65 -15.42
C GLY A 301 -28.27 -22.74 -15.94
N GLU A 302 -27.29 -22.29 -15.17
CA GLU A 302 -25.90 -22.13 -15.63
C GLU A 302 -24.94 -23.17 -15.02
N ASP A 303 -24.02 -23.69 -15.83
CA ASP A 303 -22.97 -24.62 -15.38
C ASP A 303 -21.81 -23.86 -14.72
N TRP A 304 -21.80 -23.84 -13.38
CA TRP A 304 -20.73 -23.21 -12.61
C TRP A 304 -19.42 -24.00 -12.69
N LYS A 305 -18.35 -23.38 -13.22
CA LYS A 305 -17.00 -23.93 -13.28
C LYS A 305 -16.08 -23.27 -12.24
N LEU A 306 -15.23 -24.07 -11.60
CA LEU A 306 -14.19 -23.58 -10.69
C LEU A 306 -13.09 -22.85 -11.51
N HIS A 307 -13.15 -21.52 -11.53
CA HIS A 307 -12.10 -20.66 -12.07
C HIS A 307 -11.82 -19.52 -11.07
N CYS A 308 -10.55 -19.11 -10.94
CA CYS A 308 -10.20 -17.91 -10.19
C CYS A 308 -10.57 -16.68 -11.03
N ALA A 309 -11.77 -16.13 -10.84
CA ALA A 309 -12.09 -14.81 -11.39
C ALA A 309 -11.11 -13.77 -10.83
N TYR A 310 -10.59 -12.89 -11.70
CA TYR A 310 -9.66 -11.80 -11.35
C TYR A 310 -8.27 -12.20 -10.82
N ARG A 311 -7.91 -13.50 -10.83
CA ARG A 311 -6.53 -13.99 -10.60
C ARG A 311 -6.13 -15.04 -11.66
N PRO A 312 -5.94 -14.62 -12.92
CA PRO A 312 -5.61 -15.54 -14.00
C PRO A 312 -4.27 -16.25 -13.77
N GLN A 313 -3.32 -15.65 -13.04
CA GLN A 313 -1.98 -16.21 -12.73
C GLN A 313 -2.04 -17.56 -12.02
N SER A 314 -3.06 -17.81 -11.20
CA SER A 314 -3.29 -19.08 -10.51
C SER A 314 -4.21 -20.02 -11.28
N SER A 315 -4.56 -19.69 -12.54
CA SER A 315 -5.34 -20.57 -13.39
C SER A 315 -4.47 -21.68 -13.96
N GLY A 316 -4.92 -22.93 -13.83
CA GLY A 316 -4.27 -24.08 -14.46
C GLY A 316 -4.19 -23.97 -15.99
N GLN A 317 -4.95 -23.07 -16.62
CA GLN A 317 -4.77 -22.77 -18.06
C GLN A 317 -3.46 -22.04 -18.34
N LEU A 318 -3.07 -21.08 -17.49
CA LEU A 318 -1.77 -20.41 -17.61
C LEU A 318 -0.62 -21.35 -17.24
N GLU A 319 -0.80 -22.25 -16.29
CA GLU A 319 0.21 -23.28 -15.98
C GLU A 319 0.49 -24.17 -17.20
N ARG A 320 -0.57 -24.62 -17.90
CA ARG A 320 -0.42 -25.38 -19.15
C ARG A 320 0.27 -24.57 -20.23
N MET A 321 -0.11 -23.30 -20.41
CA MET A 321 0.52 -22.42 -21.39
C MET A 321 2.02 -22.24 -21.12
N ASN A 322 2.38 -21.98 -19.87
CA ASN A 322 3.77 -21.86 -19.43
C ASN A 322 4.55 -23.15 -19.65
N ARG A 323 3.91 -24.31 -19.46
CA ARG A 323 4.51 -25.61 -19.77
C ARG A 323 4.77 -25.76 -21.27
N THR A 324 3.80 -25.45 -22.14
CA THR A 324 3.98 -25.48 -23.59
C THR A 324 5.11 -24.56 -24.05
N LEU A 325 5.21 -23.36 -23.48
CA LEU A 325 6.28 -22.42 -23.80
C LEU A 325 7.65 -22.98 -23.39
N LYS A 326 7.77 -23.54 -22.18
CA LYS A 326 9.00 -24.19 -21.71
C LYS A 326 9.40 -25.36 -22.60
N GLU A 327 8.46 -26.25 -22.94
CA GLU A 327 8.72 -27.39 -23.83
C GLU A 327 9.19 -26.95 -25.22
N THR A 328 8.57 -25.91 -25.78
CA THR A 328 8.96 -25.34 -27.07
C THR A 328 10.36 -24.74 -27.02
N LEU A 329 10.68 -23.98 -25.96
CA LEU A 329 12.00 -23.41 -25.74
C LEU A 329 13.07 -24.49 -25.58
N THR A 330 12.79 -25.53 -24.81
CA THR A 330 13.73 -26.63 -24.61
C THR A 330 14.05 -27.32 -25.94
N LYS A 331 13.04 -27.59 -26.78
CA LYS A 331 13.26 -28.18 -28.11
C LYS A 331 14.10 -27.27 -29.00
N LEU A 332 13.75 -25.99 -29.10
CA LEU A 332 14.51 -25.01 -29.88
C LEU A 332 15.95 -24.86 -29.38
N ALA A 333 16.19 -24.93 -28.07
CA ALA A 333 17.54 -24.86 -27.51
C ALA A 333 18.36 -26.11 -27.85
N LEU A 334 17.76 -27.30 -27.77
CA LEU A 334 18.42 -28.58 -28.09
C LEU A 334 18.78 -28.71 -29.57
N GLU A 335 17.87 -28.31 -30.47
CA GLU A 335 18.04 -28.46 -31.92
C GLU A 335 19.06 -27.47 -32.50
N THR A 336 19.29 -26.35 -31.83
CA THR A 336 20.01 -25.21 -32.43
C THR A 336 21.24 -24.73 -31.63
N GLY A 337 21.47 -25.30 -30.45
CA GLY A 337 22.65 -25.01 -29.62
C GLY A 337 22.78 -23.58 -29.10
N GLY A 338 21.70 -22.78 -29.09
CA GLY A 338 21.71 -21.36 -28.75
C GLY A 338 21.07 -20.99 -27.40
N ASP A 339 21.35 -19.78 -26.92
CA ASP A 339 20.79 -19.25 -25.66
C ASP A 339 19.28 -19.01 -25.74
N TRP A 340 18.57 -19.30 -24.64
CA TRP A 340 17.11 -19.26 -24.58
C TRP A 340 16.54 -17.85 -24.80
N VAL A 341 17.29 -16.79 -24.48
CA VAL A 341 16.87 -15.40 -24.71
C VAL A 341 16.69 -15.13 -26.21
N THR A 342 17.62 -15.62 -27.02
CA THR A 342 17.55 -15.48 -28.49
C THR A 342 16.44 -16.31 -29.12
N ARG A 343 16.01 -17.40 -28.45
CA ARG A 343 14.95 -18.31 -28.92
C ARG A 343 13.55 -17.94 -28.44
N LEU A 344 13.43 -17.07 -27.44
CA LEU A 344 12.16 -16.64 -26.85
C LEU A 344 11.19 -16.02 -27.87
N PRO A 345 11.60 -15.11 -28.77
CA PRO A 345 10.70 -14.56 -29.78
C PRO A 345 10.08 -15.64 -30.68
N PHE A 346 10.86 -16.65 -31.08
CA PHE A 346 10.41 -17.76 -31.93
C PHE A 346 9.45 -18.70 -31.21
N ALA A 347 9.75 -19.04 -29.95
CA ALA A 347 8.85 -19.85 -29.14
C ALA A 347 7.51 -19.14 -28.89
N LEU A 348 7.54 -17.84 -28.60
CA LEU A 348 6.33 -17.03 -28.43
C LEU A 348 5.54 -16.91 -29.74
N TYR A 349 6.23 -16.73 -30.87
CA TYR A 349 5.60 -16.70 -32.19
C TYR A 349 4.84 -17.99 -32.46
N ARG A 350 5.48 -19.15 -32.28
CA ARG A 350 4.84 -20.46 -32.48
C ARG A 350 3.62 -20.65 -31.58
N VAL A 351 3.74 -20.35 -30.28
CA VAL A 351 2.64 -20.50 -29.31
C VAL A 351 1.46 -19.58 -29.61
N ARG A 352 1.71 -18.37 -30.13
CA ARG A 352 0.68 -17.36 -30.47
C ARG A 352 -0.01 -17.64 -31.80
N ASN A 353 0.64 -18.32 -32.73
CA ASN A 353 0.15 -18.54 -34.09
C ASN A 353 -0.27 -19.99 -34.38
N SER A 354 -0.13 -20.91 -33.42
CA SER A 354 -0.62 -22.29 -33.55
C SER A 354 -2.12 -22.38 -33.18
N PRO A 355 -2.98 -22.96 -34.05
CA PRO A 355 -4.40 -23.16 -33.76
C PRO A 355 -4.65 -24.02 -32.51
N TYR A 356 -5.66 -23.65 -31.71
CA TYR A 356 -6.13 -24.41 -30.55
C TYR A 356 -7.33 -25.30 -30.94
N LYS A 357 -8.00 -25.90 -29.94
CA LYS A 357 -9.13 -26.83 -30.11
C LYS A 357 -10.30 -26.30 -30.97
N MET A 358 -10.42 -25.00 -31.15
CA MET A 358 -11.47 -24.35 -31.97
C MET A 358 -10.97 -23.94 -33.36
N GLY A 359 -9.78 -24.38 -33.78
CA GLY A 359 -9.21 -24.03 -35.08
C GLY A 359 -8.63 -22.62 -35.18
N LEU A 360 -8.78 -21.80 -34.13
CA LEU A 360 -8.26 -20.44 -34.06
C LEU A 360 -6.98 -20.37 -33.22
N ALA A 361 -6.00 -19.59 -33.67
CA ALA A 361 -4.79 -19.27 -32.94
C ALA A 361 -5.02 -18.12 -31.94
N PRO A 362 -4.24 -18.00 -30.85
CA PRO A 362 -4.36 -16.93 -29.88
C PRO A 362 -4.24 -15.53 -30.51
N TYR A 363 -3.40 -15.39 -31.54
CA TYR A 363 -3.28 -14.17 -32.32
C TYR A 363 -4.62 -13.81 -32.99
N GLU A 364 -5.27 -14.77 -33.64
CA GLU A 364 -6.56 -14.58 -34.31
C GLU A 364 -7.67 -14.22 -33.32
N ILE A 365 -7.67 -14.85 -32.14
CA ILE A 365 -8.63 -14.55 -31.07
C ILE A 365 -8.44 -13.12 -30.54
N THR A 366 -7.19 -12.65 -30.45
CA THR A 366 -6.87 -11.35 -29.85
C THR A 366 -7.08 -10.20 -30.84
N PHE A 367 -6.71 -10.39 -32.10
CA PHE A 367 -6.66 -9.32 -33.10
C PHE A 367 -7.71 -9.46 -34.21
N GLY A 368 -8.44 -10.57 -34.27
CA GLY A 368 -9.46 -10.80 -35.31
C GLY A 368 -8.90 -10.95 -36.73
N LEU A 369 -7.58 -11.12 -36.87
CA LEU A 369 -6.86 -11.21 -38.14
C LEU A 369 -6.06 -12.51 -38.18
N PRO A 370 -5.89 -13.14 -39.37
CA PRO A 370 -5.00 -14.29 -39.50
C PRO A 370 -3.58 -13.91 -39.06
N PRO A 371 -2.81 -14.86 -38.50
CA PRO A 371 -1.44 -14.59 -38.07
C PRO A 371 -0.61 -14.10 -39.27
N PRO A 372 0.34 -13.17 -39.06
CA PRO A 372 1.20 -12.68 -40.12
C PRO A 372 1.89 -13.88 -40.77
N VAL A 373 1.61 -14.12 -42.04
CA VAL A 373 2.22 -15.22 -42.80
C VAL A 373 3.70 -14.90 -42.95
N ILE A 374 4.56 -15.67 -42.31
CA ILE A 374 5.95 -15.75 -42.76
C ILE A 374 5.87 -16.52 -44.09
N PRO A 375 6.19 -15.89 -45.23
CA PRO A 375 6.13 -16.58 -46.50
C PRO A 375 6.99 -17.85 -46.42
N ASN A 376 6.52 -18.96 -46.98
CA ASN A 376 7.41 -20.07 -47.30
C ASN A 376 8.45 -19.54 -48.31
N LEU A 377 9.57 -19.06 -47.79
CA LEU A 377 10.69 -18.57 -48.58
C LEU A 377 11.20 -19.74 -49.38
N LYS A 378 11.12 -19.64 -50.71
CA LYS A 378 11.64 -20.68 -51.59
C LYS A 378 13.14 -20.84 -51.35
N PRO A 379 13.71 -22.04 -51.56
CA PRO A 379 15.13 -22.31 -51.36
C PRO A 379 16.04 -21.32 -52.11
N GLU A 380 15.59 -20.83 -53.27
CA GLU A 380 16.31 -19.84 -54.08
C GLU A 380 16.48 -18.48 -53.37
N VAL A 381 15.46 -18.02 -52.63
CA VAL A 381 15.49 -16.73 -51.90
C VAL A 381 16.27 -16.87 -50.59
N LEU A 382 16.27 -18.05 -49.98
CA LEU A 382 17.07 -18.35 -48.79
C LEU A 382 18.58 -18.33 -49.11
N ALA A 383 18.97 -18.72 -50.33
CA ALA A 383 20.37 -18.70 -50.77
C ALA A 383 20.97 -17.28 -50.96
N GLU A 384 20.14 -16.23 -51.03
CA GLU A 384 20.59 -14.84 -51.16
C GLU A 384 20.94 -14.17 -49.81
N PHE A 385 20.65 -14.83 -48.69
CA PHE A 385 20.97 -14.30 -47.36
C PHE A 385 22.33 -14.85 -46.89
N ASP A 386 23.37 -14.02 -46.87
CA ASP A 386 24.71 -14.41 -46.35
C ASP A 386 24.71 -14.66 -44.82
N ASN A 387 23.64 -14.27 -44.12
CA ASN A 387 23.53 -14.42 -42.68
C ASN A 387 22.94 -15.79 -42.30
N HIS A 388 23.81 -16.78 -42.10
CA HIS A 388 23.44 -18.14 -41.70
C HIS A 388 22.56 -18.22 -40.44
N GLN A 389 22.68 -17.29 -39.50
CA GLN A 389 21.88 -17.29 -38.27
C GLN A 389 20.42 -16.87 -38.52
N LEU A 390 20.22 -15.97 -39.49
CA LEU A 390 18.90 -15.46 -39.89
C LEU A 390 18.17 -16.47 -40.79
N LEU A 391 18.91 -17.06 -41.74
CA LEU A 391 18.50 -18.18 -42.59
C LEU A 391 17.97 -19.36 -41.78
N PHE A 392 18.75 -19.80 -40.79
CA PHE A 392 18.39 -20.92 -39.92
C PHE A 392 17.16 -20.60 -39.06
N SER A 393 17.06 -19.37 -38.59
CA SER A 393 15.94 -18.93 -37.76
C SER A 393 14.62 -18.82 -38.55
N LEU A 394 14.69 -18.52 -39.86
CA LEU A 394 13.53 -18.48 -40.75
C LEU A 394 13.03 -19.88 -41.12
N GLN A 395 13.93 -20.86 -41.31
CA GLN A 395 13.56 -22.26 -41.54
C GLN A 395 12.81 -22.88 -40.34
N MET A 396 13.14 -22.49 -39.12
CA MET A 396 12.47 -22.99 -37.90
C MET A 396 11.07 -22.40 -37.66
N LEU A 397 10.65 -21.43 -38.47
CA LEU A 397 9.35 -20.76 -38.40
C LEU A 397 8.33 -21.30 -39.42
N GLN A 398 8.80 -22.10 -40.39
CA GLN A 398 8.00 -22.87 -41.34
C GLN A 398 7.71 -24.26 -40.75
#